data_AF-A0A7C7WJU1-F1
#
_entry.id   AF-A0A7C7WJU1-F1
#
_cell.length_a   1.000
_cell.length_b   1.000
_cell.length_c   1.000
_cell.angle_alpha   90.00
_cell.angle_beta   90.00
_cell.angle_gamma   90.00
#
_symmetry.space_group_name_H-M   'P 1'
#
loop_
_entity.id
_entity.type
_entity.pdbx_description
1 polymer ?
#
loop_
_entity_poly.entity_id
_entity_poly.type
_entity_poly.pdbx_seq_one_letter_code
_entity_poly.pdbx_strand_id
1 'polypeptide(L)' 'MTGDDWLDAAKTDARRRQLPALDPMLEALARATRALRAAEWNLDAASRPATDTDETDDAPGT' A
#
# COMPACT_ATOMS: atom_id res chain seq x y z
N MET A 1 -10.06 1.38 -4.02
CA MET A 1 -9.33 2.38 -4.83
C MET A 1 -8.01 1.75 -5.22
N THR A 2 -7.78 1.58 -6.52
CA THR A 2 -6.55 1.00 -7.03
C THR A 2 -5.40 2.02 -6.95
N GLY A 3 -4.16 1.55 -7.11
CA GLY A 3 -2.99 2.42 -7.17
C GLY A 3 -2.98 3.36 -8.40
N ASP A 4 -3.83 3.13 -9.39
CA ASP A 4 -3.93 3.96 -10.58
C ASP A 4 -5.00 5.04 -10.39
N ASP A 5 -6.13 4.70 -9.74
CA ASP A 5 -7.19 5.66 -9.39
C ASP A 5 -6.66 6.86 -8.57
N TRP A 6 -5.72 6.59 -7.65
CA TRP A 6 -5.15 7.66 -6.82
C TRP A 6 -4.27 8.62 -7.64
N LEU A 7 -3.48 8.09 -8.58
CA LEU A 7 -2.56 8.90 -9.39
C LEU A 7 -3.35 9.86 -10.29
N ASP A 8 -4.44 9.38 -10.87
CA ASP A 8 -5.31 10.19 -11.72
C ASP A 8 -6.03 11.29 -10.93
N ALA A 9 -6.49 10.97 -9.71
CA ALA A 9 -7.07 11.95 -8.81
C ALA A 9 -6.03 13.02 -8.41
N ALA A 10 -4.81 12.61 -8.07
CA ALA A 10 -3.74 13.52 -7.66
C ALA A 10 -3.27 14.44 -8.80
N LYS A 11 -3.10 13.92 -10.02
CA LYS A 11 -2.80 14.72 -11.21
C LYS A 11 -3.92 15.70 -11.52
N THR A 12 -5.17 15.26 -11.37
CA THR A 12 -6.34 16.13 -11.57
C THR A 12 -6.36 17.28 -10.56
N ASP A 13 -6.07 17.01 -9.29
CA ASP A 13 -5.94 18.04 -8.26
C ASP A 13 -4.75 18.99 -8.54
N ALA A 14 -3.58 18.47 -8.93
CA ALA A 14 -2.42 19.28 -9.30
C ALA A 14 -2.73 20.25 -10.45
N ARG A 15 -3.43 19.77 -11.50
CA ARG A 15 -3.90 20.62 -12.61
C ARG A 15 -4.89 21.67 -12.15
N ARG A 16 -5.87 21.32 -11.30
CA ARG A 16 -6.85 22.27 -10.73
C ARG A 16 -6.17 23.37 -9.92
N ARG A 17 -5.07 23.04 -9.23
CA ARG A 17 -4.26 23.98 -8.45
C ARG A 17 -3.22 24.74 -9.26
N GLN A 18 -3.15 24.51 -10.58
CA GLN A 18 -2.15 25.13 -11.46
C GLN A 18 -0.71 24.81 -11.05
N LEU A 19 -0.46 23.57 -10.60
CA LEU A 19 0.85 23.06 -10.20
C LEU A 19 1.34 21.97 -11.19
N PRO A 20 1.54 22.28 -12.48
CA PRO A 20 1.87 21.29 -13.51
C PRO A 20 3.22 20.61 -13.28
N ALA A 21 4.14 21.25 -12.54
CA ALA A 21 5.43 20.68 -12.17
C ALA A 21 5.31 19.44 -11.27
N LEU A 22 4.15 19.20 -10.64
CA LEU A 22 3.93 18.04 -9.79
C LEU A 22 3.67 16.76 -10.58
N ASP A 23 3.19 16.83 -11.83
CA ASP A 23 2.89 15.65 -12.65
C ASP A 23 4.06 14.65 -12.72
N PRO A 24 5.30 15.03 -13.07
CA PRO A 24 6.43 14.10 -13.09
C PRO A 24 6.80 13.56 -11.69
N MET A 25 6.58 14.35 -10.62
CA MET A 25 6.86 13.90 -9.24
C MET A 25 5.84 12.86 -8.77
N LEU A 26 4.57 13.05 -9.11
CA LEU A 26 3.49 12.11 -8.84
C LEU A 26 3.68 10.80 -9.60
N GLU A 27 4.15 10.86 -10.85
CA GLU A 27 4.53 9.66 -11.62
C GLU A 27 5.69 8.90 -10.99
N ALA A 28 6.74 9.61 -10.58
CA ALA A 28 7.89 9.01 -9.90
C ALA A 28 7.47 8.31 -8.60
N LEU A 29 6.61 8.95 -7.80
CA LEU A 29 6.05 8.38 -6.57
C LEU A 29 5.19 7.14 -6.86
N ALA A 30 4.33 7.20 -7.87
CA ALA A 30 3.52 6.06 -8.27
C ALA A 30 4.39 4.88 -8.74
N ARG A 31 5.48 5.15 -9.46
CA ARG A 31 6.45 4.11 -9.83
C ARG A 31 7.14 3.50 -8.60
N ALA A 32 7.63 4.33 -7.68
CA ALA A 32 8.30 3.86 -6.47
C ALA A 32 7.35 3.01 -5.59
N THR A 33 6.10 3.43 -5.44
CA THR A 33 5.10 2.69 -4.65
C THR A 33 4.68 1.37 -5.30
N ARG A 34 4.61 1.31 -6.64
CA ARG A 34 4.40 0.03 -7.36
C ARG A 34 5.59 -0.92 -7.15
N ALA A 35 6.81 -0.43 -7.29
CA ALA A 35 8.02 -1.23 -7.05
C ALA A 35 8.07 -1.74 -5.61
N LEU A 36 7.71 -0.91 -4.63
CA LEU A 36 7.66 -1.31 -3.23
C LEU A 36 6.61 -2.40 -2.97
N ARG A 37 5.40 -2.28 -3.51
CA ARG A 37 4.35 -3.30 -3.35
C ARG A 37 4.69 -4.61 -4.06
N ALA A 38 5.38 -4.53 -5.20
CA ALA A 38 5.82 -5.68 -5.96
C ALA A 38 7.13 -6.30 -5.45
N ALA A 39 7.74 -5.74 -4.41
CA ALA A 39 8.99 -6.27 -3.88
C ALA A 39 8.74 -7.61 -3.18
N GLU A 40 9.59 -8.59 -3.44
CA GLU A 40 9.44 -9.98 -2.96
C GLU A 40 9.19 -10.08 -1.45
N TRP A 41 9.86 -9.25 -0.65
CA TRP A 41 9.70 -9.23 0.81
C TRP A 41 8.30 -8.80 1.27
N ASN A 42 7.54 -8.08 0.43
CA ASN A 42 6.14 -7.75 0.71
C ASN A 42 5.18 -8.89 0.33
N LEU A 43 5.55 -9.79 -0.58
CA LEU A 43 4.74 -10.96 -0.93
C LEU A 43 4.72 -11.99 0.21
N ASP A 44 5.86 -12.16 0.87
CA ASP A 44 5.98 -13.00 2.07
C ASP A 44 5.17 -12.46 3.25
N ALA A 45 5.17 -11.13 3.44
CA ALA A 45 4.38 -10.47 4.49
C ALA A 45 2.86 -10.60 4.27
N ALA A 46 2.40 -10.58 3.01
CA ALA A 46 1.00 -10.78 2.67
C ALA A 46 0.54 -12.24 2.78
N SER A 47 1.47 -13.20 2.73
CA SER A 47 1.19 -14.64 2.83
C SER A 47 1.20 -15.20 4.26
N ARG A 48 1.56 -14.40 5.27
CA ARG A 48 1.42 -14.86 6.67
C ARG A 48 -0.08 -14.93 7.02
N PRO A 49 -0.61 -16.12 7.36
CA PRO A 49 -1.94 -16.18 7.94
C PRO A 49 -1.94 -15.35 9.23
N ALA A 50 -3.04 -14.64 9.48
CA ALA A 50 -3.29 -13.96 10.75
C ALA A 50 -3.52 -15.00 11.85
N THR A 51 -2.48 -15.76 12.19
CA THR A 51 -2.45 -16.65 13.35
C THR A 51 -1.46 -16.06 14.33
N ASP A 52 -1.93 -15.02 15.01
CA ASP A 52 -1.57 -14.70 16.39
C ASP A 52 -2.88 -14.31 17.08
N THR A 53 -3.87 -15.21 17.02
CA THR A 53 -4.87 -15.26 18.08
C THR A 53 -4.28 -16.18 19.12
N ASP A 54 -3.52 -15.54 20.02
CA ASP A 54 -3.39 -15.88 21.44
C ASP A 54 -3.93 -17.27 21.78
N GLU A 55 -3.04 -18.26 21.74
CA GLU A 55 -3.25 -19.57 22.33
C GLU A 55 -3.47 -19.32 23.82
N THR A 56 -4.74 -19.18 24.21
CA THR A 56 -5.14 -19.18 25.62
C THR A 56 -4.82 -20.58 26.13
N ASP A 57 -3.63 -20.68 26.71
CA ASP A 57 -3.20 -21.73 27.61
C ASP A 57 -4.20 -21.79 28.77
N ASP A 58 -5.26 -22.57 28.59
CA ASP A 58 -6.08 -23.08 29.69
C ASP A 58 -6.51 -24.51 29.36
N ALA A 59 -5.56 -25.43 29.54
CA ALA A 59 -5.84 -26.85 29.62
C ALA A 59 -6.55 -27.18 30.95
N PRO A 60 -7.35 -28.26 31.01
CA PRO A 60 -8.46 -28.42 31.95
C PRO A 60 -8.01 -28.89 33.34
N GLY A 61 -8.48 -28.23 34.38
CA GLY A 61 -8.24 -28.59 35.78
C GLY A 61 -9.53 -28.93 36.53
N THR A 62 -9.73 -30.24 36.74
CA THR A 62 -10.58 -30.95 37.74
C THR A 62 -12.10 -30.80 37.71
#